data_AF-A0A4U9D7P3-F1
#
_entry.id   AF-A0A4U9D7P3-F1
#
_cell.length_a   1.000
_cell.length_b   1.000
_cell.length_c   1.000
_cell.angle_alpha   90.00
_cell.angle_beta   90.00
_cell.angle_gamma   90.00
#
_symmetry.space_group_name_H-M   'P 1'
#
loop_
_entity.id
_entity.type
_entity.pdbx_description
1 polymer ?
#
loop_
_entity_poly.entity_id
_entity_poly.type
_entity_poly.pdbx_seq_one_letter_code
_entity_poly.pdbx_strand_id
1 'polypeptide(L)'
;MKHSTTVPVKALPSAEKYAGNGPQYQRRFHVMAKPTGSACNLDCTYCFYLHKDELLQQETHCNMSDEVLENFIRQYIDGQDGEQIVFSWQGGEPTLMGLEFFHKVVKFQKMYQKPGQKN
;
A
#
# COMPACT_ATOMS: atom_id res chain seq x y z
N MET A 1 15.88 34.93 -7.43
CA MET A 1 15.64 34.11 -6.22
C MET A 1 14.16 33.81 -6.14
N LYS A 2 13.74 32.54 -6.19
CA LYS A 2 12.35 32.17 -5.91
C LYS A 2 12.17 32.20 -4.40
N HIS A 3 11.42 33.17 -3.88
CA HIS A 3 11.05 33.21 -2.47
C HIS A 3 10.10 32.03 -2.22
N SER A 4 10.62 30.96 -1.60
CA SER A 4 9.80 29.84 -1.17
C SER A 4 8.83 30.33 -0.10
N THR A 5 7.53 30.31 -0.41
CA THR A 5 6.50 30.64 0.57
C THR A 5 6.27 29.39 1.42
N THR A 6 6.95 29.30 2.56
CA THR A 6 6.67 28.26 3.55
C THR A 6 5.28 28.50 4.12
N VAL A 7 4.35 27.60 3.81
CA VAL A 7 3.02 27.57 4.44
C VAL A 7 3.13 26.74 5.73
N PRO A 8 2.60 27.23 6.87
CA PRO A 8 2.53 26.42 8.08
C PRO A 8 1.75 25.12 7.82
N VAL A 9 2.33 23.97 8.18
CA VAL A 9 1.65 22.67 8.04
C VAL A 9 0.53 22.61 9.08
N LYS A 10 -0.71 22.60 8.60
CA LYS A 10 -1.88 22.28 9.42
C LYS A 10 -2.26 20.83 9.18
N ALA A 11 -2.16 20.01 10.22
CA ALA A 11 -2.57 18.61 10.13
C ALA A 11 -4.05 18.49 9.72
N LEU A 12 -4.35 17.53 8.86
CA LEU A 12 -5.73 17.19 8.55
C LEU A 12 -6.41 16.63 9.80
N PRO A 13 -7.73 16.82 9.98
CA PRO A 13 -8.46 16.20 11.08
C PRO A 13 -8.23 14.68 11.16
N SER A 14 -8.06 14.02 10.01
CA SER A 14 -7.81 12.58 9.89
C SER A 14 -6.34 12.14 10.06
N ALA A 15 -5.44 13.05 10.44
CA ALA A 15 -4.02 12.74 10.61
C ALA A 15 -3.77 11.79 11.79
N GLU A 16 -4.63 11.82 12.79
CA GLU A 16 -4.59 10.93 13.96
C GLU A 16 -5.88 10.13 14.08
N LYS A 17 -5.86 9.10 14.93
CA LYS A 17 -7.07 8.33 15.25
C LYS A 17 -8.04 9.23 16.03
N TYR A 18 -9.33 9.15 15.71
CA TYR A 18 -10.35 9.94 16.41
C TYR A 18 -10.33 9.65 17.92
N ALA A 19 -9.98 10.66 18.71
CA ALA A 19 -9.79 10.56 20.16
C ALA A 19 -11.09 10.77 20.97
N GLY A 20 -12.25 10.87 20.31
CA GLY A 20 -13.53 11.15 20.99
C GLY A 20 -13.84 12.63 21.19
N ASN A 21 -12.97 13.53 20.73
CA ASN A 21 -13.13 14.98 20.87
C ASN A 21 -13.39 15.64 19.50
N GLY A 22 -14.42 16.48 19.43
CA GLY A 22 -14.78 17.23 18.22
C GLY A 22 -15.70 16.46 17.26
N PRO A 23 -15.83 16.88 16.00
CA PRO A 23 -16.66 16.18 15.02
C PRO A 23 -16.04 14.81 14.67
N GLN A 24 -16.84 13.76 14.77
CA GLN A 24 -16.44 12.40 14.41
C GLN A 24 -16.03 12.32 12.93
N TYR A 25 -14.93 11.60 12.65
CA TYR A 25 -14.48 11.30 11.29
C TYR A 25 -13.99 9.84 11.19
N GLN A 26 -13.88 9.34 9.96
CA GLN A 26 -13.30 8.03 9.67
C GLN A 26 -12.05 8.21 8.79
N ARG A 27 -10.94 7.59 9.16
CA ARG A 27 -9.75 7.54 8.32
C ARG A 27 -9.96 6.53 7.19
N ARG A 28 -9.91 7.00 5.95
CA ARG A 28 -9.94 6.17 4.74
C ARG A 28 -8.95 6.70 3.72
N PHE A 29 -8.17 5.79 3.15
CA PHE A 29 -7.27 6.06 2.03
C PHE A 29 -7.04 4.76 1.26
N HIS A 30 -6.53 4.87 0.04
CA HIS A 30 -6.26 3.70 -0.79
C HIS A 30 -4.79 3.62 -1.15
N VAL A 31 -4.21 2.42 -1.07
CA VAL A 31 -2.85 2.12 -1.49
C VAL A 31 -2.87 1.09 -2.60
N MET A 32 -2.11 1.36 -3.66
CA MET A 32 -1.78 0.41 -4.71
C MET A 32 -0.38 -0.16 -4.46
N ALA A 33 -0.31 -1.38 -3.92
CA ALA A 33 0.94 -2.05 -3.61
C ALA A 33 1.53 -2.71 -4.86
N LYS A 34 2.86 -2.70 -4.98
CA LYS A 34 3.58 -3.25 -6.14
C LYS A 34 4.63 -4.29 -5.71
N PRO A 35 4.22 -5.54 -5.45
CA PRO A 35 5.07 -6.51 -4.77
C PRO A 35 6.25 -7.00 -5.62
N THR A 36 6.20 -6.84 -6.94
CA THR A 36 7.28 -7.22 -7.88
C THR A 36 8.00 -5.98 -8.45
N GLY A 37 7.72 -4.79 -7.92
CA GLY A 37 8.19 -3.55 -8.50
C GLY A 37 7.75 -3.43 -9.96
N SER A 38 8.69 -3.18 -10.87
CA SER A 38 8.49 -3.07 -12.33
C SER A 38 8.52 -4.41 -13.09
N ALA A 39 8.92 -5.51 -12.44
CA ALA A 39 9.17 -6.79 -13.10
C ALA A 39 7.89 -7.40 -13.71
N CYS A 40 7.94 -7.71 -15.01
CA CYS A 40 6.83 -8.26 -15.78
C CYS A 40 7.34 -9.38 -16.71
N ASN A 41 6.48 -10.33 -17.05
CA ASN A 41 6.77 -11.37 -18.06
C ASN A 41 6.32 -11.00 -19.48
N LEU A 42 5.80 -9.78 -19.67
CA LEU A 42 5.36 -9.25 -20.95
C LEU A 42 6.09 -7.93 -21.27
N ASP A 43 6.31 -7.70 -22.56
CA ASP A 43 6.89 -6.47 -23.09
C ASP A 43 5.86 -5.72 -23.95
N CYS A 44 4.85 -5.17 -23.29
CA CYS A 44 3.78 -4.44 -23.97
C CYS A 44 4.32 -3.11 -24.52
N THR A 45 4.13 -2.84 -25.81
CA THR A 45 4.67 -1.66 -26.52
C THR A 45 4.23 -0.30 -25.96
N TYR A 46 3.14 -0.27 -25.18
CA TYR A 46 2.61 0.91 -24.52
C TYR A 46 2.94 1.00 -23.02
N CYS A 47 3.66 0.03 -22.46
CA CYS A 47 3.93 -0.03 -21.02
C CYS A 47 5.10 0.86 -20.64
N PHE A 48 4.81 2.03 -20.06
CA PHE A 48 5.84 2.92 -19.51
C PHE A 48 6.46 2.40 -18.21
N TYR A 49 5.98 1.28 -17.65
CA TYR A 49 6.35 0.83 -16.30
C TYR A 49 7.43 -0.24 -16.28
N LEU A 50 7.60 -1.01 -17.37
CA LEU A 50 8.55 -2.12 -17.46
C LEU A 50 10.01 -1.66 -17.28
N HIS A 51 10.40 -0.58 -17.94
CA HIS A 51 11.78 -0.06 -17.96
C HIS A 51 12.09 0.90 -16.81
N LYS A 52 11.48 0.68 -15.63
CA LYS A 52 11.70 1.52 -14.45
C LYS A 52 12.64 0.90 -13.43
N ASP A 53 13.23 -0.24 -13.74
CA ASP A 53 14.21 -0.93 -12.91
C ASP A 53 15.38 -0.02 -12.50
N GLU A 54 15.99 0.69 -13.45
CA GLU A 54 17.08 1.64 -13.16
C GLU A 54 16.62 2.81 -12.28
N LEU A 55 15.45 3.39 -12.58
CA LEU A 55 14.87 4.50 -11.80
C LEU A 55 14.53 4.09 -10.37
N LEU A 56 14.00 2.88 -10.21
CA LEU A 56 13.61 2.33 -8.92
C LEU A 56 14.80 1.77 -8.15
N GLN A 57 16.00 1.73 -8.75
CA GLN A 57 17.17 1.03 -8.23
C GLN A 57 16.79 -0.40 -7.81
N GLN A 58 15.91 -1.02 -8.60
CA GLN A 58 15.35 -2.30 -8.28
C GLN A 58 16.38 -3.37 -8.60
N GLU A 59 16.92 -4.02 -7.56
CA GLU A 59 17.75 -5.20 -7.78
C GLU A 59 16.96 -6.28 -8.53
N THR A 60 17.64 -7.02 -9.39
CA THR A 60 17.05 -8.14 -10.13
C THR A 60 16.41 -9.12 -9.14
N HIS A 61 15.11 -9.40 -9.29
CA HIS A 61 14.31 -10.24 -8.38
C HIS A 61 14.05 -9.66 -6.97
N CYS A 62 14.14 -8.34 -6.78
CA CYS A 62 13.71 -7.69 -5.55
C CYS A 62 12.17 -7.72 -5.42
N ASN A 63 11.67 -8.83 -4.90
CA ASN A 63 10.28 -9.02 -4.53
C ASN A 63 10.03 -8.50 -3.11
N MET A 64 8.80 -8.09 -2.82
CA MET A 64 8.36 -7.76 -1.47
C MET A 64 8.59 -8.95 -0.54
N SER A 65 9.38 -8.75 0.52
CA SER A 65 9.63 -9.77 1.53
C SER A 65 8.40 -10.04 2.38
N ASP A 66 8.35 -11.19 3.04
CA ASP A 66 7.27 -11.53 3.97
C ASP A 66 7.15 -10.52 5.12
N GLU A 67 8.29 -10.02 5.62
CA GLU A 67 8.33 -8.99 6.67
C GLU A 67 7.71 -7.68 6.20
N VAL A 68 8.05 -7.23 4.99
CA VAL A 68 7.46 -6.02 4.40
C VAL A 68 5.97 -6.22 4.15
N LEU A 69 5.57 -7.39 3.64
CA LEU A 69 4.17 -7.73 3.41
C LEU A 69 3.35 -7.68 4.70
N GLU A 70 3.85 -8.31 5.76
CA GLU A 70 3.17 -8.35 7.06
C GLU A 70 3.03 -6.94 7.65
N ASN A 71 4.13 -6.18 7.66
CA ASN A 71 4.13 -4.81 8.14
C ASN A 71 3.18 -3.92 7.34
N PHE A 72 3.16 -4.05 6.00
CA PHE A 72 2.24 -3.33 5.13
C PHE A 72 0.79 -3.62 5.50
N ILE A 73 0.39 -4.88 5.60
CA ILE A 73 -0.99 -5.28 5.92
C ILE A 73 -1.39 -4.76 7.30
N ARG A 74 -0.54 -4.96 8.31
CA ARG A 74 -0.79 -4.52 9.69
C ARG A 74 -1.00 -3.00 9.76
N GLN A 75 -0.09 -2.23 9.16
CA GLN A 75 -0.17 -0.76 9.19
C GLN A 75 -1.33 -0.22 8.35
N TYR A 76 -1.61 -0.83 7.20
CA TYR A 76 -2.70 -0.40 6.32
C TYR A 76 -4.08 -0.64 6.95
N ILE A 77 -4.24 -1.73 7.70
CA ILE A 77 -5.45 -1.97 8.50
C ILE A 77 -5.51 -1.02 9.69
N ASP A 78 -4.42 -0.80 10.41
CA ASP A 78 -4.40 0.08 11.57
C ASP A 78 -4.73 1.55 11.23
N GLY A 79 -4.23 2.01 10.08
CA GLY A 79 -4.44 3.37 9.57
C GLY A 79 -5.86 3.68 9.10
N GLN A 80 -6.74 2.69 9.01
CA GLN A 80 -8.10 2.86 8.49
C GLN A 80 -9.17 2.47 9.51
N ASP A 81 -10.29 3.21 9.48
CA ASP A 81 -11.44 3.03 10.39
C ASP A 81 -12.68 2.52 9.66
N GLY A 82 -12.58 2.26 8.34
CA GLY A 82 -13.68 1.72 7.55
C GLY A 82 -13.95 0.25 7.84
N GLU A 83 -15.23 -0.15 7.70
CA GLU A 83 -15.65 -1.56 7.76
C GLU A 83 -15.02 -2.42 6.66
N GLN A 84 -14.72 -1.82 5.50
CA GLN A 84 -14.07 -2.48 4.38
C GLN A 84 -12.79 -1.76 4.04
N ILE A 85 -11.72 -2.54 3.84
CA ILE A 85 -10.43 -2.05 3.37
C ILE A 85 -10.12 -2.72 2.04
N VAL A 86 -9.89 -1.91 1.01
CA VAL A 86 -9.58 -2.40 -0.33
C VAL A 86 -8.07 -2.55 -0.47
N PHE A 87 -7.61 -3.77 -0.72
CA PHE A 87 -6.24 -4.07 -1.10
C PHE A 87 -6.13 -4.17 -2.61
N SER A 88 -5.26 -3.37 -3.22
CA SER A 88 -4.99 -3.41 -4.66
C SER A 88 -3.53 -3.75 -4.90
N TRP A 89 -3.31 -4.83 -5.64
CA TRP A 89 -1.99 -5.31 -6.05
C TRP A 89 -1.77 -4.97 -7.52
N GLN A 90 -0.66 -4.31 -7.83
CA GLN A 90 -0.28 -3.86 -9.17
C GLN A 90 1.24 -4.05 -9.34
N GLY A 91 1.83 -3.41 -10.34
CA GLY A 91 3.27 -3.35 -10.55
C GLY A 91 3.77 -4.55 -11.35
N GLY A 92 4.58 -4.25 -12.38
CA GLY A 92 4.88 -5.13 -13.50
C GLY A 92 3.74 -6.12 -13.72
N GLU A 93 4.03 -7.39 -13.43
CA GLU A 93 3.02 -8.43 -13.24
C GLU A 93 3.02 -8.94 -11.79
N PRO A 94 1.98 -8.66 -10.97
CA PRO A 94 1.94 -9.07 -9.57
C PRO A 94 1.81 -10.59 -9.38
N THR A 95 1.28 -11.33 -10.37
CA THR A 95 1.16 -12.80 -10.27
C THR A 95 2.51 -13.52 -10.30
N LEU A 96 3.61 -12.83 -10.67
CA LEU A 96 4.96 -13.37 -10.56
C LEU A 96 5.39 -13.65 -9.12
N MET A 97 4.69 -13.11 -8.12
CA MET A 97 4.88 -13.49 -6.71
C MET A 97 4.46 -14.94 -6.40
N GLY A 98 3.64 -15.55 -7.25
CA GLY A 98 3.08 -16.89 -7.04
C GLY A 98 1.96 -16.95 -6.00
N LEU A 99 1.24 -18.08 -5.96
CA LEU A 99 0.08 -18.27 -5.08
C LEU A 99 0.40 -18.22 -3.59
N GLU A 100 1.58 -18.70 -3.19
CA GLU A 100 2.00 -18.69 -1.78
C GLU A 100 2.06 -17.29 -1.19
N PHE A 101 2.44 -16.29 -1.99
CA PHE A 101 2.36 -14.89 -1.58
C PHE A 101 0.92 -14.48 -1.27
N PHE A 102 -0.03 -14.79 -2.16
CA PHE A 102 -1.44 -14.44 -1.95
C PHE A 102 -2.10 -15.23 -0.81
N HIS A 103 -1.66 -16.47 -0.54
CA HIS A 103 -2.04 -17.19 0.67
C HIS A 103 -1.59 -16.44 1.94
N LYS A 104 -0.36 -15.92 1.96
CA LYS A 104 0.15 -15.09 3.07
C LYS A 104 -0.63 -13.78 3.18
N VAL A 105 -0.97 -13.13 2.06
CA VAL A 105 -1.82 -11.92 2.05
C VAL A 105 -3.11 -12.16 2.84
N VAL A 106 -3.86 -13.20 2.46
CA VAL A 106 -5.14 -13.52 3.11
C VAL A 106 -4.95 -13.92 4.57
N LYS A 107 -3.88 -14.67 4.88
CA LYS A 107 -3.53 -15.04 6.26
C LYS A 107 -3.30 -13.81 7.14
N PHE A 108 -2.49 -12.86 6.68
CA PHE A 108 -2.19 -11.64 7.44
C PHE A 108 -3.40 -10.72 7.53
N GLN A 109 -4.20 -10.58 6.47
CA GLN A 109 -5.44 -9.81 6.51
C GLN A 109 -6.38 -10.32 7.60
N LYS A 110 -6.58 -11.64 7.70
CA LYS A 110 -7.38 -12.27 8.75
C LYS A 110 -6.76 -12.08 10.15
N MET A 111 -5.44 -12.17 10.26
CA MET A 111 -4.73 -12.01 11.53
C MET A 111 -4.88 -10.61 12.12
N TYR A 112 -4.85 -9.57 11.27
CA TYR A 112 -4.88 -8.17 11.70
C TYR A 112 -6.26 -7.50 11.57
N GLN A 113 -7.28 -8.23 11.09
CA GLN A 113 -8.65 -7.75 10.96
C GLN A 113 -9.18 -7.21 12.29
N LYS A 114 -9.73 -5.98 12.29
CA LYS A 114 -10.37 -5.38 13.47
C LYS A 114 -11.81 -5.89 13.64
N PRO A 115 -12.35 -5.94 14.88
CA PRO A 115 -13.76 -6.26 15.10
C PRO A 115 -14.71 -5.38 14.26
N GLY A 116 -15.70 -6.00 13.62
CA GLY A 116 -16.66 -5.32 12.75
C GLY A 116 -16.17 -5.03 11.33
N GLN A 117 -14.89 -5.29 11.00
CA GLN A 117 -14.44 -5.24 9.61
C GLN A 117 -14.90 -6.46 8.83
N LYS A 118 -15.20 -6.26 7.55
CA LYS A 118 -15.54 -7.31 6.58
C LYS A 118 -14.28 -7.69 5.81
N ASN A 119 -14.15 -8.99 5.56
CA ASN A 119 -13.11 -9.55 4.70
C ASN A 119 -13.70 -9.82 3.32
#